data_AF-A0A7Z6QS16-F1
#
_entry.id   AF-A0A7Z6QS16-F1
#
_cell.length_a   1.000
_cell.length_b   1.000
_cell.length_c   1.000
_cell.angle_alpha   90.00
_cell.angle_beta   90.00
_cell.angle_gamma   90.00
#
_symmetry.space_group_name_H-M   'P 1'
#
loop_
_entity.id
_entity.type
_entity.pdbx_description
1 polymer ?
#
loop_
_entity_poly.entity_id
_entity_poly.type
_entity_poly.pdbx_seq_one_letter_code
_entity_poly.pdbx_strand_id
1 'polypeptide(L)'
;MKAWILLMLALTLPMAAQAEEAKEGEAPKVSYISLSPPFVGNYGLDGTAKLKVFKADIALRVTGEEAAKAVKANDALIRNQLVALFTQQTNETMSTVDGKEKLRQEALKQTQQVMSDETGKPMVEDLLFNNLIIQ
;
A
#
# COMPACT_ATOMS: atom_id res chain seq x y z
N MET A 1 -28.70 36.52 59.24
CA MET A 1 -27.40 35.86 59.04
C MET A 1 -27.52 34.45 58.41
N LYS A 2 -28.40 34.23 57.42
CA LYS A 2 -28.56 32.90 56.78
C LYS A 2 -28.66 32.93 55.24
N ALA A 3 -28.77 34.12 54.62
CA ALA A 3 -28.87 34.26 53.17
C ALA A 3 -27.52 34.35 52.45
N TRP A 4 -26.44 34.77 53.12
CA TRP A 4 -25.12 34.92 52.50
C TRP A 4 -24.32 33.60 52.39
N ILE A 5 -24.65 32.59 53.19
CA ILE A 5 -23.97 31.29 53.14
C ILE A 5 -24.45 30.46 51.94
N LEU A 6 -25.71 30.64 51.51
CA LEU A 6 -26.24 29.98 50.31
C LEU A 6 -25.74 30.61 49.00
N LEU A 7 -25.34 31.88 49.02
CA LEU A 7 -24.79 32.56 47.83
C LEU A 7 -23.33 32.19 47.56
N MET A 8 -22.55 31.84 48.59
CA MET A 8 -21.15 31.37 48.42
C MET A 8 -21.04 29.89 48.05
N LEU A 9 -22.09 29.09 48.26
CA LEU A 9 -22.11 27.67 47.86
C LEU A 9 -22.51 27.46 46.39
N ALA A 10 -23.06 28.50 45.74
CA ALA A 10 -23.45 28.47 44.32
C ALA A 10 -22.28 28.84 43.37
N LEU A 11 -21.16 29.35 43.90
CA LEU A 11 -19.99 29.77 43.12
C LEU A 11 -18.89 28.69 43.01
N THR A 12 -19.10 27.49 43.57
CA THR A 12 -18.11 26.41 43.60
C THR A 12 -18.49 25.21 42.74
N LEU A 13 -19.42 25.35 41.81
CA LEU A 13 -19.59 24.35 40.75
C LEU A 13 -18.46 24.55 39.75
N PRO A 14 -17.42 23.68 39.70
CA PRO A 14 -16.59 23.62 38.53
C PRO A 14 -17.53 23.25 37.39
N MET A 15 -17.73 24.21 36.49
CA MET A 15 -18.28 23.96 35.18
C MET A 15 -17.31 22.94 34.58
N ALA A 16 -17.66 21.66 34.70
CA ALA A 16 -16.98 20.57 34.03
C ALA A 16 -17.25 20.80 32.56
N ALA A 17 -16.44 21.67 31.96
CA ALA A 17 -16.23 21.72 30.54
C ALA A 17 -15.76 20.32 30.18
N GLN A 18 -16.70 19.50 29.73
CA GLN A 18 -16.41 18.40 28.84
C GLN A 18 -15.72 19.04 27.65
N ALA A 19 -14.39 19.10 27.75
CA ALA A 19 -13.54 19.08 26.58
C ALA A 19 -13.86 17.74 25.93
N GLU A 20 -14.87 17.77 25.07
CA GLU A 20 -14.98 16.86 23.95
C GLU A 20 -13.69 17.12 23.16
N GLU A 21 -12.62 16.41 23.54
CA GLU A 21 -11.54 16.06 22.63
C GLU A 21 -12.24 15.34 21.48
N ALA A 22 -12.73 16.13 20.53
CA ALA A 22 -12.79 15.73 19.16
C ALA A 22 -11.42 15.12 18.92
N LYS A 23 -11.36 13.78 18.88
CA LYS A 23 -10.28 13.08 18.23
C LYS A 23 -10.26 13.69 16.84
N GLU A 24 -9.39 14.69 16.64
CA GLU A 24 -8.91 15.06 15.34
C GLU A 24 -8.53 13.74 14.71
N GLY A 25 -9.36 13.30 13.75
CA GLY A 25 -9.20 12.02 13.10
C GLY A 25 -7.80 12.00 12.55
N GLU A 26 -6.93 11.22 13.19
CA GLU A 26 -5.55 11.03 12.75
C GLU A 26 -5.63 10.68 11.27
N ALA A 27 -5.09 11.55 10.42
CA ALA A 27 -5.13 11.35 8.98
C ALA A 27 -4.57 9.94 8.70
N PRO A 28 -5.20 9.16 7.81
CA PRO A 28 -4.80 7.78 7.56
C PRO A 28 -3.29 7.71 7.26
N LYS A 29 -2.55 6.98 8.11
CA LYS A 29 -1.09 6.92 8.00
C LYS A 29 -0.68 6.16 6.75
N VAL A 30 0.02 6.84 5.83
CA VAL A 30 0.61 6.21 4.64
C VAL A 30 1.81 5.37 5.06
N SER A 31 1.87 4.14 4.56
CA SER A 31 2.96 3.19 4.78
C SER A 31 3.44 2.61 3.45
N TYR A 32 4.72 2.25 3.39
CA TYR A 32 5.33 1.59 2.24
C TYR A 32 5.80 0.20 2.64
N ILE A 33 5.32 -0.82 1.94
CA ILE A 33 5.63 -2.22 2.20
C ILE A 33 6.50 -2.74 1.07
N SER A 34 7.76 -3.02 1.37
CA SER A 34 8.68 -3.63 0.42
C SER A 34 8.39 -5.11 0.26
N LEU A 35 8.28 -5.58 -0.99
CA LEU A 35 8.14 -6.99 -1.32
C LEU A 35 9.53 -7.63 -1.32
N SER A 36 9.86 -8.35 -0.24
CA SER A 36 11.18 -8.98 -0.05
C SER A 36 11.06 -10.50 -0.05
N PRO A 37 11.96 -11.25 -0.73
CA PRO A 37 13.15 -10.78 -1.46
C PRO A 37 12.82 -10.12 -2.82
N PRO A 38 13.82 -9.47 -3.47
CA PRO A 38 13.70 -8.98 -4.84
C PRO A 38 13.17 -10.03 -5.82
N PHE A 39 12.43 -9.61 -6.83
CA PHE A 39 11.99 -10.49 -7.90
C PHE A 39 13.14 -10.70 -8.87
N VAL A 40 13.46 -11.96 -9.16
CA VAL A 40 14.42 -12.34 -10.20
C VAL A 40 13.76 -13.41 -11.04
N GLY A 41 13.80 -13.24 -12.36
CA GLY A 41 13.15 -14.18 -13.27
C GLY A 41 13.56 -13.98 -14.71
N ASN A 42 13.07 -14.87 -15.55
CA ASN A 42 13.24 -14.77 -16.99
C ASN A 42 11.99 -14.14 -17.62
N TYR A 43 12.18 -13.39 -18.70
CA TYR A 43 11.09 -12.82 -19.51
C TYR A 43 11.43 -12.93 -21.00
N GLY A 44 10.47 -12.58 -21.86
CA GLY A 44 10.65 -12.67 -23.32
C GLY A 44 10.56 -14.11 -23.82
N LEU A 45 9.53 -14.85 -23.41
CA LEU A 45 9.20 -16.18 -23.94
C LEU A 45 8.58 -16.10 -25.35
N ASP A 46 9.08 -15.22 -26.20
CA ASP A 46 8.60 -14.94 -27.56
C ASP A 46 9.16 -15.91 -28.62
N GLY A 47 9.79 -17.01 -28.18
CA GLY A 47 10.41 -18.00 -29.04
C GLY A 47 11.81 -17.61 -29.54
N THR A 48 12.36 -16.47 -29.11
CA THR A 48 13.76 -16.13 -29.39
C THR A 48 14.72 -16.96 -28.55
N ALA A 49 15.89 -17.31 -29.12
CA ALA A 49 16.87 -18.20 -28.50
C ALA A 49 17.57 -17.63 -27.25
N LYS A 50 17.24 -16.41 -26.82
CA LYS A 50 17.89 -15.72 -25.70
C LYS A 50 16.86 -15.36 -24.62
N LEU A 51 16.79 -16.20 -23.59
CA LEU A 51 16.12 -15.85 -22.35
C LEU A 51 16.82 -14.64 -21.73
N LYS A 52 16.04 -13.60 -21.43
CA LYS A 52 16.52 -12.40 -20.76
C LYS A 52 16.14 -12.46 -19.30
N VAL A 53 17.00 -11.90 -18.44
CA VAL A 53 16.80 -11.93 -17.00
C VAL A 53 16.37 -10.53 -16.54
N PHE A 54 15.49 -10.47 -15.56
CA PHE A 54 15.17 -9.22 -14.88
C PHE A 54 15.43 -9.35 -13.37
N LYS A 55 15.71 -8.21 -12.75
CA LYS A 55 15.65 -8.02 -11.30
C LYS A 55 14.77 -6.82 -10.99
N ALA A 56 13.76 -7.01 -10.15
CA ALA A 56 12.86 -5.94 -9.72
C ALA A 56 12.77 -5.85 -8.19
N ASP A 57 12.99 -4.64 -7.65
CA ASP A 57 12.73 -4.29 -6.27
C ASP A 57 11.43 -3.47 -6.22
N ILE A 58 10.40 -3.98 -5.53
CA ILE A 58 9.04 -3.44 -5.57
C ILE A 58 8.60 -3.04 -4.16
N ALA A 59 7.97 -1.88 -4.05
CA ALA A 59 7.28 -1.44 -2.84
C ALA A 59 5.83 -1.08 -3.13
N LEU A 60 4.93 -1.40 -2.20
CA LEU A 60 3.51 -1.09 -2.27
C LEU A 60 3.21 0.06 -1.31
N ARG A 61 2.55 1.11 -1.82
CA ARG A 61 2.02 2.19 -1.00
C ARG A 61 0.62 1.81 -0.53
N VAL A 62 0.43 1.86 0.78
CA VAL A 62 -0.84 1.56 1.44
C VAL A 62 -1.17 2.65 2.44
N THR A 63 -2.45 2.81 2.74
CA THR A 63 -2.92 3.83 3.67
C THR A 63 -3.76 3.19 4.76
N GLY A 64 -3.36 3.42 6.02
CA GLY A 64 -3.98 2.83 7.19
C GLY A 64 -3.38 1.48 7.60
N GLU A 65 -3.53 1.14 8.89
CA GLU A 65 -2.94 -0.10 9.44
C GLU A 65 -3.62 -1.38 8.95
N GLU A 66 -4.92 -1.32 8.67
CA GLU A 66 -5.69 -2.47 8.15
C GLU A 66 -5.14 -2.92 6.79
N ALA A 67 -4.99 -1.97 5.86
CA ALA A 67 -4.40 -2.21 4.55
C ALA A 67 -2.96 -2.76 4.67
N ALA A 68 -2.16 -2.19 5.58
CA ALA A 68 -0.80 -2.64 5.78
C ALA A 68 -0.71 -4.08 6.32
N LYS A 69 -1.60 -4.47 7.23
CA LYS A 69 -1.69 -5.84 7.75
C LYS A 69 -2.18 -6.80 6.68
N ALA A 70 -3.22 -6.42 5.92
CA ALA A 70 -3.78 -7.24 4.86
C ALA A 70 -2.78 -7.52 3.73
N VAL A 71 -2.03 -6.50 3.28
CA VAL A 71 -0.99 -6.66 2.26
C VAL A 71 0.15 -7.56 2.76
N LYS A 72 0.58 -7.41 4.01
CA LYS A 72 1.60 -8.30 4.61
C LYS A 72 1.11 -9.75 4.72
N ALA A 73 -0.16 -9.96 5.06
CA ALA A 73 -0.75 -11.30 5.16
C ALA A 73 -0.85 -12.00 3.80
N ASN A 74 -1.06 -11.23 2.72
CA ASN A 74 -1.22 -11.74 1.36
C ASN A 74 0.04 -11.56 0.48
N ASP A 75 1.20 -11.30 1.10
CA ASP A 75 2.46 -11.04 0.39
C ASP A 75 2.78 -12.16 -0.62
N ALA A 76 2.62 -13.43 -0.24
CA ALA A 76 2.87 -14.57 -1.11
C ALA A 76 1.98 -14.60 -2.36
N LEU A 77 0.69 -14.26 -2.23
CA LEU A 77 -0.26 -14.24 -3.34
C LEU A 77 0.02 -13.08 -4.29
N ILE A 78 0.26 -11.88 -3.74
CA ILE A 78 0.65 -10.70 -4.52
C ILE A 78 1.93 -11.00 -5.31
N ARG A 79 2.94 -11.59 -4.66
CA ARG A 79 4.19 -11.97 -5.31
C ARG A 79 3.96 -12.97 -6.44
N ASN A 80 3.12 -13.98 -6.24
CA ASN A 80 2.80 -14.96 -7.28
C ASN A 80 2.22 -14.29 -8.54
N GLN A 81 1.25 -13.39 -8.34
CA GLN A 81 0.62 -12.65 -9.43
C GLN A 81 1.63 -11.77 -10.18
N LEU A 82 2.47 -11.04 -9.45
CA LEU A 82 3.50 -10.20 -10.06
C LEU A 82 4.52 -11.04 -10.85
N VAL A 83 4.98 -12.17 -10.31
CA VAL A 83 5.87 -13.09 -11.04
C VAL A 83 5.24 -13.53 -12.36
N ALA A 84 3.96 -13.94 -12.34
CA ALA A 84 3.25 -14.33 -13.55
C ALA A 84 3.22 -13.18 -14.58
N LEU A 85 2.90 -11.96 -14.15
CA LEU A 85 2.92 -10.76 -15.00
C LEU A 85 4.30 -10.50 -15.62
N PHE A 86 5.37 -10.56 -14.83
CA PHE A 86 6.73 -10.27 -15.32
C PHE A 86 7.22 -11.32 -16.33
N THR A 87 6.87 -12.60 -16.14
CA THR A 87 7.28 -13.67 -17.09
C THR A 87 6.68 -13.53 -18.48
N GLN A 88 5.54 -12.84 -18.59
CA GLN A 88 4.85 -12.59 -19.87
C GLN A 88 5.36 -11.35 -20.60
N GLN A 89 6.26 -10.58 -20.00
CA GLN A 89 6.75 -9.34 -20.60
C GLN A 89 7.67 -9.59 -21.80
N THR A 90 7.71 -8.61 -22.69
CA THR A 90 8.56 -8.60 -23.89
C THR A 90 9.72 -7.64 -23.71
N ASN A 91 10.66 -7.64 -24.66
CA ASN A 91 11.77 -6.70 -24.61
C ASN A 91 11.32 -5.24 -24.75
N GLU A 92 10.30 -4.98 -25.56
CA GLU A 92 9.78 -3.63 -25.78
C GLU A 92 9.18 -3.05 -24.50
N THR A 93 8.42 -3.85 -23.75
CA THR A 93 7.79 -3.42 -22.50
C THR A 93 8.82 -3.21 -21.39
N MET A 94 9.89 -4.01 -21.36
CA MET A 94 10.91 -3.93 -20.29
C MET A 94 12.04 -2.92 -20.56
N SER A 95 12.27 -2.51 -21.81
CA SER A 95 13.41 -1.67 -22.19
C SER A 95 13.08 -0.17 -22.30
N THR A 96 11.82 0.19 -22.53
CA THR A 96 11.40 1.59 -22.73
C THR A 96 10.82 2.19 -21.45
N VAL A 97 10.91 3.52 -21.29
CA VAL A 97 10.32 4.21 -20.12
C VAL A 97 8.80 4.04 -20.10
N ASP A 98 8.14 4.26 -21.24
CA ASP A 98 6.70 4.11 -21.37
C ASP A 98 6.25 2.65 -21.14
N GLY A 99 7.04 1.68 -21.60
CA GLY A 99 6.80 0.27 -21.35
C GLY A 99 6.86 -0.08 -19.86
N LYS A 100 7.88 0.43 -19.15
CA LYS A 100 8.03 0.25 -17.71
C LYS A 100 6.88 0.88 -16.92
N GLU A 101 6.42 2.08 -17.31
CA GLU A 101 5.28 2.71 -16.66
C GLU A 101 3.98 1.93 -16.91
N LYS A 102 3.74 1.46 -18.15
CA LYS A 102 2.60 0.58 -18.44
C LYS A 102 2.65 -0.70 -17.61
N LEU A 103 3.82 -1.32 -17.49
CA LEU A 103 4.02 -2.49 -16.65
C LEU A 103 3.73 -2.21 -15.18
N ARG A 104 4.15 -1.05 -14.67
CA ARG A 104 3.89 -0.62 -13.30
C ARG A 104 2.38 -0.47 -13.02
N GLN A 105 1.66 0.16 -13.96
CA GLN A 105 0.21 0.33 -13.88
C GLN A 105 -0.54 -1.00 -13.93
N GLU A 106 -0.11 -1.91 -14.81
CA GLU A 106 -0.69 -3.26 -14.88
C GLU A 106 -0.40 -4.06 -13.60
N ALA A 107 0.82 -3.97 -13.08
CA ALA A 107 1.19 -4.60 -11.80
C ALA A 107 0.35 -4.07 -10.63
N LEU A 108 0.12 -2.75 -10.58
CA LEU A 108 -0.76 -2.13 -9.58
C LEU A 108 -2.18 -2.67 -9.70
N LYS A 109 -2.74 -2.67 -10.91
CA LYS A 109 -4.09 -3.15 -11.18
C LYS A 109 -4.28 -4.61 -10.77
N GLN A 110 -3.33 -5.47 -11.12
CA GLN A 110 -3.39 -6.89 -10.74
C GLN A 110 -3.26 -7.08 -9.22
N THR A 111 -2.41 -6.30 -8.57
CA THR A 111 -2.28 -6.33 -7.10
C THR A 111 -3.59 -5.88 -6.43
N GLN A 112 -4.20 -4.80 -6.92
CA GLN A 112 -5.49 -4.30 -6.42
C GLN A 112 -6.62 -5.31 -6.65
N GLN A 113 -6.63 -6.00 -7.79
CA GLN A 113 -7.61 -7.04 -8.08
C GLN A 113 -7.48 -8.20 -7.08
N VAL A 114 -6.28 -8.75 -6.91
CA VAL A 114 -6.00 -9.82 -5.95
C VAL A 114 -6.41 -9.41 -4.54
N MET A 115 -6.05 -8.21 -4.11
CA MET A 115 -6.44 -7.73 -2.78
C MET A 115 -7.95 -7.51 -2.66
N SER A 116 -8.62 -7.09 -3.73
CA SER A 116 -10.08 -6.95 -3.75
C SER A 116 -10.78 -8.29 -3.65
N ASP A 117 -10.23 -9.33 -4.30
CA ASP A 117 -10.79 -10.68 -4.25
C ASP A 117 -10.63 -11.31 -2.86
N GLU A 118 -9.49 -11.10 -2.20
CA GLU A 118 -9.20 -11.64 -0.86
C GLU A 118 -9.84 -10.84 0.29
N THR A 119 -9.94 -9.51 0.15
CA THR A 119 -10.30 -8.61 1.26
C THR A 119 -11.53 -7.74 1.00
N GLY A 120 -12.10 -7.81 -0.20
CA GLY A 120 -13.24 -6.99 -0.63
C GLY A 120 -12.89 -5.54 -0.99
N LYS A 121 -11.61 -5.13 -0.88
CA LYS A 121 -11.13 -3.78 -1.20
C LYS A 121 -9.74 -3.85 -1.85
N PRO A 122 -9.34 -2.85 -2.65
CA PRO A 122 -8.03 -2.87 -3.34
C PRO A 122 -6.82 -2.79 -2.39
N MET A 123 -6.96 -2.19 -1.21
CA MET A 123 -5.95 -2.03 -0.14
C MET A 123 -4.59 -1.38 -0.51
N VAL A 124 -4.27 -1.24 -1.79
CA VAL A 124 -3.03 -0.69 -2.33
C VAL A 124 -3.34 0.55 -3.16
N GLU A 125 -2.72 1.67 -2.82
CA GLU A 125 -2.89 2.94 -3.55
C GLU A 125 -1.95 3.04 -4.74
N ASP A 126 -0.72 2.55 -4.59
CA ASP A 126 0.30 2.66 -5.62
C ASP A 126 1.34 1.55 -5.53
N LEU A 127 2.04 1.30 -6.64
CA LEU A 127 3.12 0.34 -6.76
C LEU A 127 4.36 1.04 -7.32
N LEU A 128 5.47 0.93 -6.60
CA LEU A 128 6.72 1.58 -6.93
C LEU A 128 7.77 0.55 -7.32
N PHE A 129 8.41 0.77 -8.46
CA PHE A 129 9.65 0.09 -8.82
C PHE A 129 10.83 0.87 -8.25
N ASN A 130 11.35 0.42 -7.11
CA ASN A 130 12.56 0.99 -6.51
C ASN A 130 13.79 0.65 -7.37
N ASN A 131 13.75 -0.50 -8.03
CA ASN A 131 14.77 -0.93 -8.97
C ASN A 131 14.16 -1.84 -10.04
N LEU A 132 14.55 -1.67 -11.30
CA LEU A 132 14.16 -2.56 -12.39
C LEU A 132 15.30 -2.64 -13.41
N ILE A 133 16.06 -3.74 -13.33
CA ILE A 133 17.24 -4.02 -14.16
C ILE A 133 16.89 -5.18 -15.10
N ILE A 134 17.33 -5.06 -16.34
CA ILE A 134 17.27 -6.11 -17.36
C ILE A 134 18.69 -6.52 -17.76
N GLN A 135 18.91 -7.81 -18.01
CA GLN A 135 20.18 -8.40 -18.42
C GLN A 135 19.98 -9.36 -19.61
#